data_AF-A0A929DFP0-F1
#
_entry.id   AF-A0A929DFP0-F1
#
_cell.length_a   1.000
_cell.length_b   1.000
_cell.length_c   1.000
_cell.angle_alpha   90.00
_cell.angle_beta   90.00
_cell.angle_gamma   90.00
#
_symmetry.space_group_name_H-M   'P 1'
#
loop_
_entity.id
_entity.type
_entity.pdbx_description
1 polymer ?
#
loop_
_entity_poly.entity_id
_entity_poly.type
_entity_poly.pdbx_seq_one_letter_code
_entity_poly.pdbx_strand_id
1 'polypeptide(L)'
;MNWEIHYNLWDNNEHNKTISLVIDQIINEFERLIPTGPPLGYKPIYLVHDMYYDHRLYMPLETDKYKIGLQTEFDTFGKATYQFAHELCHIYCDPRAISWLSEILCHTASFYFLDLLGEQWEFNAPDKKYEGYYEYFRNLKNDKLREIVEKVDLVQNQVSNTWIKEEVRKIRNSKDYRNPIIYNIIALELVSQFKESTDQWALLPFIGQCHIPPPPEDMADLSANKNVVPNFNKLYSIIPSHLKPVVNSWKDKIWID
;
A
#
# COMPACT_ATOMS: atom_id res chain seq x y z
N MET A 1 -4.48 -15.48 12.28
CA MET A 1 -5.03 -14.14 12.07
C MET A 1 -5.09 -13.43 13.40
N ASN A 2 -4.23 -12.42 13.57
CA ASN A 2 -4.15 -11.53 14.72
C ASN A 2 -5.11 -10.34 14.61
N TRP A 3 -5.58 -10.03 13.40
CA TRP A 3 -6.55 -8.96 13.16
C TRP A 3 -8.00 -9.39 13.49
N GLU A 4 -8.74 -8.48 14.12
CA GLU A 4 -10.21 -8.50 14.18
C GLU A 4 -10.75 -7.51 13.14
N ILE A 5 -11.65 -7.94 12.25
CA ILE A 5 -12.20 -7.11 11.17
C ILE A 5 -13.71 -6.97 11.32
N HIS A 6 -14.19 -5.73 11.32
CA HIS A 6 -15.61 -5.40 11.30
C HIS A 6 -15.99 -4.87 9.91
N TYR A 7 -16.81 -5.63 9.20
CA TYR A 7 -17.30 -5.27 7.86
C TYR A 7 -18.59 -4.46 7.97
N ASN A 8 -18.46 -3.13 8.01
CA ASN A 8 -19.57 -2.19 8.00
C ASN A 8 -19.64 -1.47 6.63
N LEU A 9 -19.40 -2.22 5.54
CA LEU A 9 -19.44 -1.68 4.19
C LEU A 9 -20.89 -1.47 3.77
N TRP A 10 -21.75 -2.46 3.95
CA TRP A 10 -23.16 -2.38 3.59
C TRP A 10 -24.04 -3.01 4.66
N ASP A 11 -25.30 -2.58 4.74
CA ASP A 11 -26.30 -3.21 5.62
C ASP A 11 -26.57 -4.68 5.24
N ASN A 12 -26.25 -5.05 3.99
CA ASN A 12 -26.40 -6.41 3.47
C ASN A 12 -25.19 -7.29 3.85
N ASN A 13 -25.43 -8.27 4.70
CA ASN A 13 -24.43 -9.25 5.13
C ASN A 13 -23.80 -10.07 3.99
N GLU A 14 -24.52 -10.35 2.91
CA GLU A 14 -23.97 -11.11 1.77
C GLU A 14 -22.91 -10.31 1.01
N HIS A 15 -23.07 -8.98 0.95
CA HIS A 15 -22.08 -8.12 0.33
C HIS A 15 -20.79 -8.11 1.17
N ASN A 16 -20.92 -7.88 2.47
CA ASN A 16 -19.79 -7.89 3.41
C ASN A 16 -19.05 -9.23 3.36
N LYS A 17 -19.79 -10.34 3.33
CA LYS A 17 -19.23 -11.70 3.19
C LYS A 17 -18.52 -11.94 1.86
N THR A 18 -18.99 -11.30 0.79
CA THR A 18 -18.33 -11.40 -0.52
C THR A 18 -17.00 -10.66 -0.52
N ILE A 19 -16.98 -9.41 -0.02
CA ILE A 19 -15.74 -8.63 0.08
C ILE A 19 -14.76 -9.24 1.09
N SER A 20 -15.23 -9.87 2.17
CA SER A 20 -14.35 -10.49 3.16
C SER A 20 -13.38 -11.51 2.55
N LEU A 21 -13.79 -12.20 1.47
CA LEU A 21 -12.93 -13.18 0.78
C LEU A 21 -11.57 -12.61 0.37
N VAL A 22 -11.52 -11.40 -0.20
CA VAL A 22 -10.25 -10.78 -0.60
C VAL A 22 -9.56 -10.09 0.58
N ILE A 23 -10.32 -9.49 1.49
CA ILE A 23 -9.78 -8.83 2.67
C ILE A 23 -9.03 -9.83 3.56
N ASP A 24 -9.62 -11.00 3.82
CA ASP A 24 -9.03 -12.05 4.63
C ASP A 24 -7.75 -12.61 3.99
N GLN A 25 -7.73 -12.78 2.66
CA GLN A 25 -6.53 -13.22 1.96
C GLN A 25 -5.41 -12.18 2.03
N ILE A 26 -5.73 -10.89 1.89
CA ILE A 26 -4.76 -9.79 2.02
C ILE A 26 -4.17 -9.76 3.42
N ILE A 27 -5.00 -9.87 4.45
CA ILE A 27 -4.57 -9.89 5.85
C ILE A 27 -3.62 -11.06 6.14
N ASN A 28 -4.04 -12.27 5.76
CA ASN A 28 -3.25 -13.47 6.04
C ASN A 28 -1.89 -13.41 5.36
N GLU A 29 -1.84 -12.87 4.15
CA GLU A 29 -0.59 -12.68 3.44
C GLU A 29 0.28 -11.58 4.06
N PHE A 30 -0.29 -10.43 4.46
CA PHE A 30 0.47 -9.40 5.19
C PHE A 30 1.08 -9.95 6.48
N GLU A 31 0.35 -10.78 7.24
CA GLU A 31 0.88 -11.45 8.43
C GLU A 31 2.03 -12.42 8.09
N ARG A 32 1.92 -13.15 6.97
CA ARG A 32 2.98 -14.04 6.48
C ARG A 32 4.22 -13.25 6.05
N LEU A 33 4.02 -12.15 5.35
CA LEU A 33 5.07 -11.28 4.80
C LEU A 33 5.78 -10.47 5.88
N ILE A 34 5.06 -10.06 6.93
CA ILE A 34 5.53 -9.13 7.96
C ILE A 34 5.21 -9.69 9.34
N PRO A 35 5.93 -10.73 9.79
CA PRO A 35 5.62 -11.45 11.03
C PRO A 35 5.80 -10.59 12.29
N THR A 36 6.52 -9.47 12.21
CA THR A 36 6.66 -8.51 13.33
C THR A 36 5.39 -7.71 13.61
N GLY A 37 4.44 -7.69 12.68
CA GLY A 37 3.22 -6.90 12.78
C GLY A 37 3.43 -5.39 12.56
N PRO A 38 2.36 -4.59 12.69
CA PRO A 38 2.39 -3.15 12.51
C PRO A 38 3.00 -2.41 13.73
N PRO A 39 3.63 -1.24 13.55
CA PRO A 39 4.29 -0.49 14.62
C PRO A 39 3.37 -0.11 15.80
N LEU A 40 2.10 0.19 15.53
CA LEU A 40 1.11 0.56 16.54
C LEU A 40 0.29 -0.65 17.07
N GLY A 41 0.73 -1.86 16.76
CA GLY A 41 0.09 -3.10 17.18
C GLY A 41 -1.21 -3.42 16.44
N TYR A 42 -1.69 -4.64 16.68
CA TYR A 42 -2.96 -5.12 16.17
C TYR A 42 -4.10 -4.47 16.94
N LYS A 43 -5.02 -3.83 16.20
CA LYS A 43 -6.25 -3.24 16.71
C LYS A 43 -7.39 -3.65 15.77
N PRO A 44 -8.64 -3.77 16.24
CA PRO A 44 -9.77 -3.97 15.35
C PRO A 44 -9.77 -3.01 14.17
N ILE A 45 -10.00 -3.52 12.96
CA ILE A 45 -10.16 -2.71 11.75
C ILE A 45 -11.64 -2.62 11.41
N TYR A 46 -12.18 -1.41 11.40
CA TYR A 46 -13.54 -1.12 10.95
C TYR A 46 -13.51 -0.67 9.50
N LEU A 47 -14.01 -1.54 8.61
CA LEU A 47 -14.21 -1.22 7.21
C LEU A 47 -15.55 -0.54 7.05
N VAL A 48 -15.56 0.63 6.41
CA VAL A 48 -16.79 1.38 6.09
C VAL A 48 -16.84 1.69 4.61
N HIS A 49 -18.05 1.71 4.05
CA HIS A 49 -18.23 2.17 2.68
C HIS A 49 -18.12 3.70 2.65
N ASP A 50 -17.15 4.20 1.89
CA ASP A 50 -16.92 5.63 1.69
C ASP A 50 -17.31 6.01 0.26
N MET A 51 -18.44 6.70 0.12
CA MET A 51 -18.97 7.12 -1.18
C MET A 51 -18.40 8.48 -1.65
N TYR A 52 -17.67 9.19 -0.79
CA TYR A 52 -17.23 10.57 -1.03
C TYR A 52 -15.73 10.66 -1.30
N TYR A 53 -14.95 9.78 -0.69
CA TYR A 53 -13.51 9.68 -0.85
C TYR A 53 -13.14 8.32 -1.43
N ASP A 54 -12.08 8.23 -2.24
CA ASP A 54 -11.69 7.00 -2.96
C ASP A 54 -11.42 5.82 -1.99
N HIS A 55 -10.29 5.88 -1.29
CA HIS A 55 -9.98 5.04 -0.15
C HIS A 55 -9.18 5.85 0.86
N ARG A 56 -9.30 5.52 2.15
CA ARG A 56 -8.58 6.23 3.20
C ARG A 56 -8.51 5.48 4.52
N LEU A 57 -7.40 5.66 5.23
CA LEU A 57 -7.33 5.54 6.67
C LEU A 57 -7.89 6.82 7.31
N TYR A 58 -8.89 6.67 8.17
CA TYR A 58 -9.52 7.79 8.85
C TYR A 58 -8.60 8.40 9.91
N MET A 59 -8.63 9.74 9.98
CA MET A 59 -7.84 10.54 10.91
C MET A 59 -8.78 11.50 11.67
N PRO A 60 -8.49 11.86 12.95
CA PRO A 60 -7.35 11.40 13.76
C PRO A 60 -7.43 9.89 14.06
N LEU A 61 -6.27 9.27 14.32
CA LEU A 61 -6.20 7.86 14.68
C LEU A 61 -6.85 7.63 16.06
N GLU A 62 -7.39 6.44 16.25
CA GLU A 62 -8.00 6.01 17.50
C GLU A 62 -7.09 5.01 18.24
N THR A 63 -7.11 5.03 19.57
CA THR A 63 -6.23 4.20 20.42
C THR A 63 -6.60 2.73 20.34
N ASP A 64 -7.87 2.43 20.14
CA ASP A 64 -8.47 1.11 20.23
C ASP A 64 -8.84 0.48 18.89
N LYS A 65 -8.78 1.22 17.77
CA LYS A 65 -9.14 0.71 16.44
C LYS A 65 -8.49 1.47 15.30
N TYR A 66 -8.49 0.85 14.12
CA TYR A 66 -8.31 1.53 12.83
C TYR A 66 -9.64 1.60 12.11
N LYS A 67 -9.89 2.69 11.37
CA LYS A 67 -11.05 2.83 10.52
C LYS A 67 -10.61 3.09 9.09
N ILE A 68 -11.00 2.23 8.17
CA ILE A 68 -10.64 2.30 6.76
C ILE A 68 -11.92 2.50 5.94
N GLY A 69 -11.93 3.54 5.11
CA GLY A 69 -12.94 3.77 4.08
C GLY A 69 -12.54 3.10 2.79
N LEU A 70 -13.45 2.30 2.24
CA LEU A 70 -13.32 1.68 0.92
C LEU A 70 -14.53 2.03 0.08
N GLN A 71 -14.33 2.19 -1.23
CA GLN A 71 -15.44 2.38 -2.16
C GLN A 71 -15.71 1.05 -2.88
N THR A 72 -16.44 0.17 -2.20
CA THR A 72 -16.78 -1.18 -2.68
C THR A 72 -18.23 -1.27 -3.18
N GLU A 73 -18.43 -1.88 -4.34
CA GLU A 73 -19.72 -2.29 -4.90
C GLU A 73 -19.73 -3.80 -5.22
N PHE A 74 -20.89 -4.39 -5.55
CA PHE A 74 -20.98 -5.82 -5.87
C PHE A 74 -20.14 -6.12 -7.10
N ASP A 75 -19.13 -7.01 -6.96
CA ASP A 75 -18.12 -7.41 -7.98
C ASP A 75 -16.80 -6.63 -8.00
N THR A 76 -16.62 -5.67 -7.09
CA THR A 76 -15.44 -4.81 -7.05
C THR A 76 -14.19 -5.45 -6.43
N PHE A 77 -13.96 -6.75 -6.63
CA PHE A 77 -12.84 -7.49 -6.03
C PHE A 77 -11.48 -6.86 -6.31
N GLY A 78 -11.24 -6.44 -7.56
CA GLY A 78 -10.03 -5.70 -7.93
C GLY A 78 -9.89 -4.41 -7.12
N LYS A 79 -10.94 -3.60 -7.05
CA LYS A 79 -10.92 -2.30 -6.36
C LYS A 79 -10.77 -2.46 -4.85
N ALA A 80 -11.55 -3.35 -4.23
CA ALA A 80 -11.42 -3.69 -2.82
C ALA A 80 -10.01 -4.15 -2.48
N THR A 81 -9.39 -4.97 -3.34
CA THR A 81 -8.01 -5.43 -3.17
C THR A 81 -7.01 -4.28 -3.22
N TYR A 82 -7.09 -3.46 -4.27
CA TYR A 82 -6.20 -2.32 -4.45
C TYR A 82 -6.28 -1.34 -3.28
N GLN A 83 -7.50 -0.94 -2.91
CA GLN A 83 -7.77 0.04 -1.88
C GLN A 83 -7.42 -0.47 -0.47
N PHE A 84 -7.83 -1.69 -0.12
CA PHE A 84 -7.55 -2.21 1.22
C PHE A 84 -6.07 -2.52 1.43
N ALA A 85 -5.39 -3.11 0.44
CA ALA A 85 -3.95 -3.34 0.52
C ALA A 85 -3.16 -2.03 0.68
N HIS A 86 -3.62 -0.95 0.04
CA HIS A 86 -3.03 0.38 0.19
C HIS A 86 -3.13 0.87 1.65
N GLU A 87 -4.34 0.90 2.20
CA GLU A 87 -4.58 1.44 3.54
C GLU A 87 -4.01 0.56 4.65
N LEU A 88 -4.00 -0.76 4.44
CA LEU A 88 -3.34 -1.69 5.35
C LEU A 88 -1.81 -1.45 5.32
N CYS A 89 -1.22 -1.21 4.15
CA CYS A 89 0.20 -0.88 4.04
C CYS A 89 0.57 0.38 4.84
N HIS A 90 -0.29 1.40 4.89
CA HIS A 90 -0.09 2.57 5.76
C HIS A 90 -0.01 2.19 7.24
N ILE A 91 -0.87 1.27 7.70
CA ILE A 91 -0.84 0.77 9.08
C ILE A 91 0.50 0.07 9.36
N TYR A 92 1.00 -0.75 8.42
CA TYR A 92 2.29 -1.43 8.55
C TYR A 92 3.50 -0.49 8.41
N CYS A 93 3.36 0.66 7.75
CA CYS A 93 4.42 1.68 7.66
C CYS A 93 4.55 2.57 8.91
N ASP A 94 3.59 2.53 9.83
CA ASP A 94 3.26 3.56 10.83
C ASP A 94 2.37 4.69 10.26
N PRO A 95 1.07 4.68 10.58
CA PRO A 95 0.12 5.64 10.01
C PRO A 95 0.28 7.07 10.57
N ARG A 96 1.17 7.28 11.55
CA ARG A 96 1.51 8.61 12.08
C ARG A 96 2.48 9.38 11.17
N ALA A 97 3.15 8.70 10.23
CA ALA A 97 4.11 9.30 9.31
C ALA A 97 3.75 8.96 7.85
N ILE A 98 3.02 9.85 7.21
CA ILE A 98 2.62 9.71 5.79
C ILE A 98 3.51 10.61 4.94
N SER A 99 4.27 10.00 4.03
CA SER A 99 5.14 10.67 3.06
C SER A 99 5.00 10.07 1.67
N TRP A 100 5.66 10.69 0.69
CA TRP A 100 5.75 10.14 -0.66
C TRP A 100 6.35 8.73 -0.72
N LEU A 101 7.25 8.36 0.20
CA LEU A 101 7.85 7.03 0.22
C LEU A 101 6.83 6.00 0.72
N SER A 102 6.10 6.30 1.80
CA SER A 102 5.05 5.41 2.28
C SER A 102 3.95 5.24 1.23
N GLU A 103 3.56 6.31 0.52
CA GLU A 103 2.59 6.24 -0.58
C GLU A 103 3.04 5.30 -1.70
N ILE A 104 4.29 5.43 -2.17
CA ILE A 104 4.85 4.52 -3.19
C ILE A 104 4.79 3.06 -2.71
N LEU A 105 5.13 2.78 -1.45
CA LEU A 105 5.05 1.44 -0.89
C LEU A 105 3.60 0.93 -0.74
N CYS A 106 2.65 1.81 -0.43
CA CYS A 106 1.23 1.48 -0.39
C CYS A 106 0.69 1.14 -1.78
N HIS A 107 1.03 1.92 -2.81
CA HIS A 107 0.74 1.57 -4.20
C HIS A 107 1.43 0.26 -4.63
N THR A 108 2.66 0.01 -4.17
CA THR A 108 3.39 -1.24 -4.44
C THR A 108 2.66 -2.43 -3.85
N ALA A 109 2.13 -2.30 -2.62
CA ALA A 109 1.29 -3.32 -2.00
C ALA A 109 0.02 -3.57 -2.80
N SER A 110 -0.67 -2.51 -3.24
CA SER A 110 -1.86 -2.66 -4.09
C SER A 110 -1.57 -3.47 -5.35
N PHE A 111 -0.49 -3.18 -6.09
CA PHE A 111 -0.14 -3.95 -7.28
C PHE A 111 0.32 -5.38 -6.97
N TYR A 112 1.07 -5.58 -5.88
CA TYR A 112 1.47 -6.90 -5.42
C TYR A 112 0.24 -7.78 -5.17
N PHE A 113 -0.75 -7.26 -4.44
CA PHE A 113 -1.96 -7.99 -4.11
C PHE A 113 -2.90 -8.21 -5.29
N LEU A 114 -3.01 -7.26 -6.23
CA LEU A 114 -3.73 -7.49 -7.48
C LEU A 114 -3.16 -8.68 -8.26
N ASP A 115 -1.83 -8.75 -8.35
CA ASP A 115 -1.20 -9.86 -9.03
C ASP A 115 -1.36 -11.17 -8.25
N LEU A 116 -1.09 -11.16 -6.94
CA LEU A 116 -1.19 -12.35 -6.10
C LEU A 116 -2.58 -12.98 -6.18
N LEU A 117 -3.63 -12.16 -5.99
CA LEU A 117 -5.00 -12.67 -6.02
C LEU A 117 -5.44 -13.03 -7.45
N GLY A 118 -4.99 -12.29 -8.46
CA GLY A 118 -5.22 -12.63 -9.86
C GLY A 118 -4.60 -13.97 -10.27
N GLU A 119 -3.38 -14.26 -9.81
CA GLU A 119 -2.70 -15.55 -10.05
C GLU A 119 -3.36 -16.68 -9.25
N GLN A 120 -3.73 -16.43 -7.99
CA GLN A 120 -4.36 -17.44 -7.14
C GLN A 120 -5.77 -17.81 -7.61
N TRP A 121 -6.62 -16.81 -7.90
CA TRP A 121 -8.02 -17.03 -8.27
C TRP A 121 -8.19 -17.58 -9.69
N GLU A 122 -7.17 -17.48 -10.54
CA GLU A 122 -7.18 -18.12 -11.87
C GLU A 122 -7.31 -19.63 -11.77
N PHE A 123 -6.66 -20.24 -10.78
CA PHE A 123 -6.63 -21.69 -10.62
C PHE A 123 -7.37 -22.18 -9.37
N ASN A 124 -7.53 -21.33 -8.36
CA ASN A 124 -8.07 -21.68 -7.05
C ASN A 124 -9.00 -20.59 -6.50
N ALA A 125 -10.04 -20.25 -7.27
CA ALA A 125 -11.09 -19.36 -6.77
C ALA A 125 -11.77 -19.95 -5.51
N PRO A 126 -12.20 -19.13 -4.52
CA PRO A 126 -12.76 -19.61 -3.26
C PRO A 126 -14.03 -20.48 -3.41
N ASP A 127 -14.78 -20.28 -4.49
CA ASP A 127 -15.98 -21.03 -4.85
C ASP A 127 -16.13 -21.05 -6.38
N LYS A 128 -16.75 -22.08 -6.93
CA LYS A 128 -17.03 -22.22 -8.36
C LYS A 128 -17.78 -21.01 -8.94
N LYS A 129 -18.65 -20.35 -8.16
CA LYS A 129 -19.37 -19.16 -8.63
C LYS A 129 -18.46 -17.95 -8.89
N TYR A 130 -17.22 -17.96 -8.37
CA TYR A 130 -16.20 -16.94 -8.59
C TYR A 130 -15.14 -17.36 -9.63
N GLU A 131 -15.35 -18.47 -10.34
CA GLU A 131 -14.49 -18.85 -11.47
C GLU A 131 -14.52 -17.73 -12.54
N GLY A 132 -13.35 -17.36 -13.05
CA GLY A 132 -13.20 -16.22 -13.97
C GLY A 132 -13.05 -14.86 -13.28
N TYR A 133 -13.37 -14.73 -11.98
CA TYR A 133 -13.32 -13.43 -11.30
C TYR A 133 -11.89 -12.93 -11.06
N TYR A 134 -10.88 -13.76 -11.32
CA TYR A 134 -9.48 -13.32 -11.37
C TYR A 134 -9.27 -12.17 -12.38
N GLU A 135 -10.12 -12.07 -13.41
CA GLU A 135 -10.07 -11.00 -14.40
C GLU A 135 -10.30 -9.62 -13.77
N TYR A 136 -11.08 -9.51 -12.70
CA TYR A 136 -11.29 -8.22 -12.03
C TYR A 136 -9.98 -7.63 -11.47
N PHE A 137 -9.05 -8.47 -10.99
CA PHE A 137 -7.76 -8.00 -10.51
C PHE A 137 -6.85 -7.57 -11.67
N ARG A 138 -6.81 -8.39 -12.73
CA ARG A 138 -6.02 -8.12 -13.94
C ARG A 138 -6.49 -6.86 -14.66
N ASN A 139 -7.80 -6.72 -14.83
CA ASN A 139 -8.42 -5.58 -15.49
C ASN A 139 -8.12 -4.28 -14.75
N LEU A 140 -8.24 -4.25 -13.42
CA LEU A 140 -7.90 -3.04 -12.67
C LEU A 140 -6.41 -2.66 -12.81
N LYS A 141 -5.49 -3.63 -12.76
CA LYS A 141 -4.07 -3.35 -12.99
C LYS A 141 -3.83 -2.82 -14.41
N ASN A 142 -4.46 -3.41 -15.41
CA ASN A 142 -4.37 -2.97 -16.81
C ASN A 142 -4.96 -1.56 -17.01
N ASP A 143 -6.05 -1.22 -16.32
CA ASP A 143 -6.64 0.11 -16.35
C ASP A 143 -5.67 1.15 -15.76
N LYS A 144 -4.99 0.83 -14.65
CA LYS A 144 -3.94 1.70 -14.08
C LYS A 144 -2.73 1.85 -15.02
N LEU A 145 -2.33 0.78 -15.71
CA LEU A 145 -1.26 0.83 -16.72
C LEU A 145 -1.66 1.72 -17.91
N ARG A 146 -2.90 1.59 -18.40
CA ARG A 146 -3.42 2.44 -19.47
C ARG A 146 -3.46 3.91 -19.04
N GLU A 147 -3.92 4.19 -17.81
CA GLU A 147 -3.91 5.54 -17.25
C GLU A 147 -2.50 6.16 -17.23
N ILE A 148 -1.47 5.37 -16.90
CA ILE A 148 -0.07 5.81 -16.97
C ILE A 148 0.33 6.15 -18.41
N VAL A 149 0.04 5.25 -19.36
CA VAL A 149 0.39 5.44 -20.78
C VAL A 149 -0.29 6.66 -21.39
N GLU A 150 -1.55 6.94 -21.00
CA GLU A 150 -2.31 8.08 -21.49
C GLU A 150 -1.80 9.42 -20.94
N LYS A 151 -1.36 9.42 -19.67
CA LYS A 151 -1.02 10.66 -18.96
C LYS A 151 0.47 10.98 -18.92
N VAL A 152 1.32 9.98 -19.15
CA VAL A 152 2.76 10.18 -19.36
C VAL A 152 3.04 9.98 -20.83
N ASP A 153 3.62 10.98 -21.49
CA ASP A 153 4.16 10.79 -22.82
C ASP A 153 5.41 9.89 -22.73
N LEU A 154 5.16 8.57 -22.69
CA LEU A 154 6.19 7.54 -22.59
C LEU A 154 7.11 7.53 -23.81
N VAL A 155 6.61 8.01 -24.96
CA VAL A 155 7.35 8.08 -26.22
C VAL A 155 8.37 9.22 -26.18
N GLN A 156 8.02 10.38 -25.60
CA GLN A 156 8.96 11.49 -25.44
C GLN A 156 9.87 11.37 -24.22
N ASN A 157 9.39 10.83 -23.10
CA ASN A 157 10.10 10.93 -21.83
C ASN A 157 10.98 9.73 -21.48
N GLN A 158 10.97 8.65 -22.28
CA GLN A 158 11.71 7.39 -22.02
C GLN A 158 11.86 7.15 -20.52
N VAL A 159 10.81 6.74 -19.81
CA VAL A 159 10.79 6.63 -18.33
C VAL A 159 12.09 5.98 -17.84
N SER A 160 13.01 6.84 -17.44
CA SER A 160 14.39 6.50 -17.13
C SER A 160 14.59 6.80 -15.66
N ASN A 161 15.58 6.16 -15.04
CA ASN A 161 15.92 6.45 -13.64
C ASN A 161 16.18 7.95 -13.42
N THR A 162 16.68 8.67 -14.43
CA THR A 162 16.85 10.12 -14.39
C THR A 162 15.51 10.86 -14.28
N TRP A 163 14.54 10.52 -15.13
CA TRP A 163 13.21 11.12 -15.09
C TRP A 163 12.48 10.79 -13.78
N ILE A 164 12.53 9.54 -13.31
CA ILE A 164 11.95 9.12 -12.04
C ILE A 164 12.54 9.93 -10.89
N LYS A 165 13.88 10.10 -10.87
CA LYS A 165 14.54 10.95 -9.89
C LYS A 165 14.04 12.38 -9.98
N GLU A 166 13.96 12.98 -11.16
CA GLU A 166 13.44 14.35 -11.29
C GLU A 166 12.01 14.51 -10.77
N GLU A 167 11.13 13.55 -11.03
CA GLU A 167 9.78 13.55 -10.46
C GLU A 167 9.79 13.40 -8.94
N VAL A 168 10.63 12.51 -8.38
CA VAL A 168 10.81 12.40 -6.93
C VAL A 168 11.35 13.72 -6.33
N ARG A 169 12.26 14.46 -7.03
CA ARG A 169 12.67 15.81 -6.58
C ARG A 169 11.48 16.76 -6.50
N LYS A 170 10.58 16.73 -7.49
CA LYS A 170 9.39 17.59 -7.53
C LYS A 170 8.45 17.26 -6.37
N ILE A 171 8.19 15.97 -6.12
CA ILE A 171 7.37 15.52 -4.99
C ILE A 171 8.00 15.91 -3.64
N ARG A 172 9.32 15.73 -3.49
CA ARG A 172 10.06 16.10 -2.27
C ARG A 172 9.96 17.60 -1.97
N ASN A 173 10.01 18.44 -3.00
CA ASN A 173 10.12 19.89 -2.85
C ASN A 173 8.77 20.63 -2.91
N SER A 174 7.69 19.96 -3.29
CA SER A 174 6.37 20.58 -3.43
C SER A 174 5.36 19.94 -2.49
N LYS A 175 4.73 20.77 -1.64
CA LYS A 175 3.66 20.34 -0.74
C LYS A 175 2.35 20.01 -1.50
N ASP A 176 2.21 20.58 -2.69
CA ASP A 176 0.98 20.50 -3.50
C ASP A 176 1.12 19.53 -4.68
N TYR A 177 2.35 19.10 -5.01
CA TYR A 177 2.57 18.12 -6.08
C TYR A 177 2.29 16.71 -5.58
N ARG A 178 1.03 16.32 -5.68
CA ARG A 178 0.60 14.93 -5.55
C ARG A 178 0.13 14.47 -6.91
N ASN A 179 0.97 13.72 -7.59
CA ASN A 179 0.60 13.09 -8.84
C ASN A 179 0.48 11.58 -8.59
N PRO A 180 -0.72 11.02 -8.41
CA PRO A 180 -0.89 9.57 -8.17
C PRO A 180 -0.27 8.69 -9.27
N ILE A 181 -0.10 9.25 -10.47
CA ILE A 181 0.48 8.54 -11.61
C ILE A 181 1.95 8.23 -11.37
N ILE A 182 2.73 9.16 -10.80
CA ILE A 182 4.15 8.88 -10.51
C ILE A 182 4.30 7.83 -9.42
N TYR A 183 3.41 7.80 -8.41
CA TYR A 183 3.40 6.72 -7.43
C TYR A 183 3.10 5.38 -8.08
N ASN A 184 2.15 5.32 -9.02
CA ASN A 184 1.87 4.10 -9.76
C ASN A 184 3.06 3.62 -10.60
N ILE A 185 3.75 4.54 -11.29
CA ILE A 185 4.93 4.19 -12.12
C ILE A 185 6.03 3.58 -11.26
N ILE A 186 6.38 4.26 -10.17
CA ILE A 186 7.45 3.77 -9.29
C ILE A 186 7.02 2.46 -8.62
N ALA A 187 5.76 2.36 -8.17
CA ALA A 187 5.24 1.14 -7.55
C ALA A 187 5.27 -0.07 -8.49
N LEU A 188 4.93 0.11 -9.78
CA LEU A 188 5.04 -0.94 -10.79
C LEU A 188 6.49 -1.35 -11.08
N GLU A 189 7.45 -0.45 -10.88
CA GLU A 189 8.87 -0.81 -10.97
C GLU A 189 9.34 -1.57 -9.72
N LEU A 190 8.85 -1.20 -8.54
CA LEU A 190 9.24 -1.84 -7.27
C LEU A 190 8.56 -3.19 -7.06
N VAL A 191 7.35 -3.40 -7.58
CA VAL A 191 6.55 -4.61 -7.30
C VAL A 191 7.27 -5.90 -7.72
N SER A 192 8.05 -5.88 -8.82
CA SER A 192 8.84 -7.05 -9.24
C SER A 192 9.87 -7.45 -8.19
N GLN A 193 10.53 -6.47 -7.57
CA GLN A 193 11.52 -6.70 -6.54
C GLN A 193 10.92 -7.37 -5.29
N PHE A 194 9.74 -6.91 -4.87
CA PHE A 194 9.01 -7.49 -3.74
C PHE A 194 8.38 -8.86 -4.05
N LYS A 195 8.11 -9.15 -5.33
CA LYS A 195 7.71 -10.49 -5.78
C LYS A 195 8.87 -11.48 -5.78
N GLU A 196 10.04 -11.06 -6.25
CA GLU A 196 11.25 -11.90 -6.30
C GLU A 196 11.75 -12.26 -4.90
N SER A 197 11.58 -11.36 -3.93
CA SER A 197 12.08 -11.51 -2.56
C SER A 197 11.06 -10.95 -1.58
N THR A 198 10.10 -11.80 -1.23
CA THR A 198 8.96 -11.44 -0.37
C THR A 198 9.35 -11.08 1.08
N ASP A 199 10.54 -11.49 1.52
CA ASP A 199 11.15 -11.09 2.78
C ASP A 199 11.43 -9.59 2.88
N GLN A 200 11.47 -8.87 1.75
CA GLN A 200 11.62 -7.41 1.73
C GLN A 200 10.45 -6.67 2.37
N TRP A 201 9.24 -7.26 2.37
CA TRP A 201 8.08 -6.66 3.05
C TRP A 201 8.31 -6.41 4.54
N ALA A 202 9.23 -7.15 5.18
CA ALA A 202 9.62 -6.94 6.57
C ALA A 202 10.27 -5.56 6.83
N LEU A 203 10.55 -4.76 5.80
CA LEU A 203 11.03 -3.39 5.94
C LEU A 203 9.93 -2.40 6.36
N LEU A 204 8.64 -2.67 6.06
CA LEU A 204 7.57 -1.67 6.24
C LEU A 204 7.51 -1.09 7.67
N PRO A 205 7.63 -1.86 8.76
CA PRO A 205 7.58 -1.31 10.12
C PRO A 205 8.67 -0.29 10.45
N PHE A 206 9.74 -0.21 9.64
CA PHE A 206 10.83 0.75 9.82
C PHE A 206 10.61 2.05 9.03
N ILE A 207 9.64 2.09 8.11
CA ILE A 207 9.40 3.24 7.23
C ILE A 207 9.04 4.46 8.06
N GLY A 208 8.08 4.37 8.98
CA GLY A 208 7.72 5.47 9.87
C GLY A 208 8.92 6.04 10.62
N GLN A 209 9.74 5.17 11.19
CA GLN A 209 10.92 5.56 11.98
C GLN A 209 12.00 6.27 11.17
N CYS A 210 12.10 6.05 9.85
CA CYS A 210 13.10 6.71 9.01
C CYS A 210 12.79 8.18 8.70
N HIS A 211 11.60 8.66 9.05
CA HIS A 211 11.15 10.01 8.78
C HIS A 211 11.78 11.07 9.70
N ILE A 212 11.72 12.32 9.23
CA ILE A 212 12.13 13.52 9.97
C ILE A 212 10.95 14.52 10.01
N PRO A 213 10.44 14.86 11.21
CA PRO A 213 10.68 14.15 12.47
C PRO A 213 10.12 12.71 12.42
N PRO A 214 10.64 11.77 13.23
CA PRO A 214 10.02 10.46 13.38
C PRO A 214 8.66 10.58 14.09
N PRO A 215 7.80 9.55 14.00
CA PRO A 215 6.65 9.39 14.88
C PRO A 215 7.05 9.48 16.37
N PRO A 216 6.12 9.88 17.25
CA PRO A 216 6.33 9.83 18.69
C PRO A 216 6.76 8.44 19.18
N GLU A 217 7.72 8.40 20.12
CA GLU A 217 8.16 7.16 20.76
C GLU A 217 7.06 6.54 21.64
N ASP A 218 6.23 7.38 22.27
CA ASP A 218 5.04 6.93 22.98
C ASP A 218 4.01 6.40 21.97
N MET A 219 3.69 5.11 22.05
CA MET A 219 2.68 4.48 21.20
C MET A 219 1.25 4.94 21.48
N ALA A 220 1.01 5.55 22.66
CA ALA A 220 -0.26 6.18 22.98
C ALA A 220 -0.40 7.57 22.32
N ASP A 221 0.71 8.19 21.91
CA ASP A 221 0.69 9.43 21.13
C ASP A 221 0.45 9.10 19.65
N LEU A 222 -0.78 9.39 19.23
CA LEU A 222 -1.30 9.16 17.89
C LEU A 222 -1.23 10.41 17.00
N SER A 223 -0.49 11.44 17.42
CA SER A 223 -0.28 12.61 16.59
C SER A 223 0.40 12.21 15.28
N ALA A 224 -0.25 12.58 14.17
CA ALA A 224 0.22 12.26 12.84
C ALA A 224 0.74 13.52 12.13
N ASN A 225 1.84 13.36 11.41
CA ASN A 225 2.46 14.42 10.66
C ASN A 225 2.54 14.03 9.18
N LYS A 226 1.83 14.80 8.33
CA LYS A 226 1.79 14.61 6.87
C LYS A 226 2.90 15.37 6.12
N ASN A 227 3.75 16.09 6.85
CA ASN A 227 4.84 16.89 6.29
C ASN A 227 6.21 16.27 6.60
N VAL A 228 6.24 14.99 6.94
CA VAL A 228 7.47 14.27 7.23
C VAL A 228 8.25 13.95 5.96
N VAL A 229 9.57 13.97 6.06
CA VAL A 229 10.46 13.63 4.93
C VAL A 229 11.22 12.34 5.26
N PRO A 230 11.22 11.33 4.38
CA PRO A 230 11.97 10.10 4.60
C PRO A 230 13.49 10.37 4.52
N ASN A 231 14.26 9.72 5.39
CA ASN A 231 15.72 9.77 5.37
C ASN A 231 16.29 8.36 5.14
N PHE A 232 16.86 8.12 3.97
CA PHE A 232 17.37 6.81 3.58
C PHE A 232 18.62 6.39 4.36
N ASN A 233 19.45 7.34 4.82
CA ASN A 233 20.59 7.01 5.68
C ASN A 233 20.11 6.53 7.06
N LYS A 234 19.07 7.17 7.60
CA LYS A 234 18.39 6.72 8.82
C LYS A 234 17.73 5.36 8.62
N LEU A 235 16.99 5.16 7.52
CA LEU A 235 16.41 3.85 7.18
C LEU A 235 17.50 2.77 7.15
N TYR A 236 18.59 3.03 6.43
CA TYR A 236 19.72 2.10 6.31
C TYR A 236 20.37 1.78 7.66
N SER A 237 20.37 2.72 8.61
CA SER A 237 20.96 2.51 9.94
C SER A 237 20.07 1.70 10.89
N ILE A 238 18.75 1.73 10.72
CA ILE A 238 17.79 1.09 11.64
C ILE A 238 17.31 -0.29 11.17
N ILE A 239 17.40 -0.59 9.87
CA ILE A 239 16.94 -1.88 9.34
C ILE A 239 17.94 -3.02 9.62
N PRO A 240 17.44 -4.26 9.75
CA PRO A 240 18.26 -5.47 9.76
C PRO A 240 19.20 -5.58 8.55
N SER A 241 20.38 -6.16 8.75
CA SER A 241 21.41 -6.27 7.71
C SER A 241 20.95 -6.99 6.43
N HIS A 242 20.07 -7.99 6.54
CA HIS A 242 19.54 -8.72 5.39
C HIS A 242 18.59 -7.89 4.52
N LEU A 243 18.03 -6.78 5.05
CA LEU A 243 17.18 -5.84 4.31
C LEU A 243 17.96 -4.65 3.72
N LYS A 244 19.25 -4.51 4.01
CA LYS A 244 20.07 -3.44 3.43
C LYS A 244 20.19 -3.50 1.90
N PRO A 245 20.28 -4.67 1.25
CA PRO A 245 20.33 -4.75 -0.21
C PRO A 245 19.13 -4.09 -0.92
N VAL A 246 17.90 -4.26 -0.41
CA VAL A 246 16.71 -3.63 -1.01
C VAL A 246 16.76 -2.10 -0.90
N VAL A 247 17.19 -1.56 0.23
CA VAL A 247 17.32 -0.11 0.36
C VAL A 247 18.43 0.45 -0.53
N ASN A 248 19.51 -0.31 -0.76
CA ASN A 248 20.55 0.09 -1.71
C ASN A 248 20.03 0.11 -3.15
N SER A 249 19.22 -0.88 -3.58
CA SER A 249 18.65 -0.85 -4.93
C SER A 249 17.73 0.35 -5.15
N TRP A 250 17.04 0.81 -4.10
CA TRP A 250 16.22 2.02 -4.16
C TRP A 250 17.06 3.29 -4.27
N LYS A 251 18.28 3.29 -3.71
CA LYS A 251 19.15 4.47 -3.80
C LYS A 251 19.44 4.85 -5.25
N ASP A 252 19.67 3.84 -6.08
CA ASP A 252 20.00 4.05 -7.48
C ASP A 252 18.79 4.43 -8.34
N LYS A 253 17.57 4.10 -7.88
CA LYS A 253 16.32 4.28 -8.63
C LYS A 253 15.54 5.54 -8.24
N ILE A 254 15.29 5.71 -6.94
CA ILE A 254 14.35 6.70 -6.41
C ILE A 254 14.99 7.66 -5.40
N TRP A 255 16.21 7.40 -4.94
CA TRP A 255 16.90 8.30 -4.01
C TRP A 255 17.71 9.38 -4.71
N ILE A 256 17.75 10.52 -4.03
CA ILE A 256 18.39 11.74 -4.46
C ILE A 256 18.94 12.39 -3.21
N ASP A 257 20.26 12.53 -3.16
CA ASP A 257 20.95 13.22 -2.06
C ASP A 257 20.42 14.65 -1.88
#